data_AF-A0AAN9NGE4-F1
#
_entry.id   AF-A0AAN9NGE4-F1
#
_cell.length_a   1.000
_cell.length_b   1.000
_cell.length_c   1.000
_cell.angle_alpha   90.00
_cell.angle_beta   90.00
_cell.angle_gamma   90.00
#
_symmetry.space_group_name_H-M   'P 1'
#
loop_
_entity.id
_entity.type
_entity.pdbx_description
1 polymer ?
#
loop_
_entity_poly.entity_id
_entity_poly.type
_entity_poly.pdbx_seq_one_letter_code
_entity_poly.pdbx_strand_id
1 'polypeptide(L)'
;MLMACPFVFLIDNDRMQAHFENIQRISDVTLPHAMHDLSCRITEELDLSHLLERLIQGKGQPNSLTQSEKLDLWSRLKILSFTRMTLSVWATTMLSLYTKVQVNILGRHLYIDTARSLGISDSLIVSNRLPDLISFWISKGVFRDGIDFSLLCLNNGLISGTEGKERDLELGSESVDVVDREDHKKFLDSVDFLSQHGMPALISDMEAATKEVLKGKQLSTFFSSTTLHETFMQILNNFMSMGSPNYWIKYMIPEHVKPYSSNSSSDDRMLPDLTEYEQLMMESQAVLLSAEFGSVVEISLQAVVDKLVELMGVKFSGGSITAGLPLARVLPQVAQMCPLLLEEPSKNQFIQIIKNIQEVELFFTLLYANMPHA
;
A
#
# COMPACT_ATOMS: atom_id res chain seq x y z
N MET A 1 -9.39 -30.21 34.73
CA MET A 1 -9.77 -30.96 33.52
C MET A 1 -11.20 -30.54 33.15
N LEU A 2 -11.32 -29.40 32.46
CA LEU A 2 -12.56 -28.96 31.83
C LEU A 2 -12.32 -29.11 30.33
N MET A 3 -13.04 -30.03 29.71
CA MET A 3 -13.06 -30.17 28.26
C MET A 3 -13.69 -28.92 27.68
N ALA A 4 -12.89 -28.03 27.09
CA ALA A 4 -13.40 -27.04 26.17
C ALA A 4 -14.00 -27.80 24.98
N CYS A 5 -15.30 -27.57 24.75
CA CYS A 5 -16.11 -28.31 23.79
C CYS A 5 -15.60 -28.05 22.35
N PRO A 6 -15.39 -29.09 21.51
CA PRO A 6 -14.95 -28.92 20.12
C PRO A 6 -15.86 -27.97 19.30
N PHE A 7 -17.13 -27.88 19.68
CA PHE A 7 -18.12 -26.98 19.07
C PHE A 7 -17.85 -25.50 19.33
N VAL A 8 -17.25 -25.13 20.47
CA VAL A 8 -16.92 -23.72 20.78
C VAL A 8 -15.70 -23.29 19.96
N PHE A 9 -14.70 -24.16 19.81
CA PHE A 9 -13.55 -23.92 18.93
C PHE A 9 -13.96 -23.82 17.45
N LEU A 10 -14.93 -24.62 17.00
CA LEU A 10 -15.45 -24.54 15.63
C LEU A 10 -16.26 -23.25 15.38
N ILE A 11 -17.13 -22.85 16.31
CA ILE A 11 -17.91 -21.59 16.21
C ILE A 11 -16.99 -20.37 16.23
N ASP A 12 -15.95 -20.39 17.06
CA ASP A 12 -14.98 -19.28 17.13
C ASP A 12 -14.18 -19.16 15.83
N ASN A 13 -13.81 -20.30 15.23
CA ASN A 13 -13.14 -20.35 13.93
C ASN A 13 -14.03 -19.84 12.78
N ASP A 14 -15.31 -20.24 12.74
CA ASP A 14 -16.26 -19.76 11.72
C ASP A 14 -16.53 -18.25 11.86
N ARG A 15 -16.63 -17.75 13.10
CA ARG A 15 -16.80 -16.31 13.37
C ARG A 15 -15.55 -15.50 13.02
N MET A 16 -14.37 -16.01 13.35
CA MET A 16 -13.09 -15.40 12.99
C MET A 16 -12.92 -15.34 11.48
N GLN A 17 -13.25 -16.43 10.77
CA GLN A 17 -13.21 -16.49 9.31
C GLN A 17 -14.16 -15.47 8.67
N ALA A 18 -15.41 -15.39 9.14
CA ALA A 18 -16.38 -14.42 8.63
C ALA A 18 -15.92 -12.96 8.88
N HIS A 19 -15.33 -12.69 10.04
CA HIS A 19 -14.77 -11.37 10.34
C HIS A 19 -13.56 -11.07 9.46
N PHE A 20 -12.66 -12.02 9.26
CA PHE A 20 -11.52 -11.89 8.35
C PHE A 20 -11.94 -11.55 6.92
N GLU A 21 -12.92 -12.27 6.34
CA GLU A 21 -13.43 -11.97 5.00
C GLU A 21 -13.98 -10.55 4.90
N ASN A 22 -14.63 -10.07 5.96
CA ASN A 22 -15.12 -8.71 6.02
C ASN A 22 -13.97 -7.68 6.11
N ILE A 23 -12.94 -7.96 6.89
CA ILE A 23 -11.71 -7.15 6.96
C ILE A 23 -11.03 -7.06 5.58
N GLN A 24 -11.00 -8.16 4.80
CA GLN A 24 -10.49 -8.12 3.43
C GLN A 24 -11.32 -7.17 2.54
N ARG A 25 -12.66 -7.20 2.62
CA ARG A 25 -13.53 -6.25 1.90
C ARG A 25 -13.29 -4.81 2.32
N ILE A 26 -13.00 -4.55 3.60
CA ILE A 26 -12.69 -3.19 4.09
C ILE A 26 -11.37 -2.69 3.50
N SER A 27 -10.34 -3.53 3.46
CA SER A 27 -9.05 -3.14 2.87
C SER A 27 -9.18 -2.70 1.41
N ASP A 28 -10.11 -3.33 0.68
CA ASP A 28 -10.39 -3.04 -0.73
C ASP A 28 -11.06 -1.67 -0.95
N VAL A 29 -11.77 -1.15 0.05
CA VAL A 29 -12.46 0.15 -0.01
C VAL A 29 -11.66 1.28 0.61
N THR A 30 -10.64 0.98 1.43
CA THR A 30 -9.71 1.97 2.01
C THR A 30 -8.60 2.34 1.02
N LEU A 31 -8.12 1.38 0.22
CA LEU A 31 -7.04 1.59 -0.73
C LEU A 31 -7.26 2.71 -1.78
N PRO A 32 -8.48 2.96 -2.30
CA PRO A 32 -8.71 3.99 -3.33
C PRO A 32 -8.28 5.40 -2.93
N HIS A 33 -8.47 5.81 -1.67
CA HIS A 33 -8.10 7.16 -1.23
C HIS A 33 -6.59 7.36 -1.24
N ALA A 34 -5.85 6.48 -0.57
CA ALA A 34 -4.40 6.53 -0.55
C ALA A 34 -3.79 6.41 -1.96
N MET A 35 -4.41 5.60 -2.83
CA MET A 35 -4.01 5.46 -4.24
C MET A 35 -4.25 6.73 -5.05
N HIS A 36 -5.33 7.47 -4.79
CA HIS A 36 -5.59 8.75 -5.44
C HIS A 36 -4.50 9.76 -5.10
N ASP A 37 -4.18 9.90 -3.80
CA ASP A 37 -3.15 10.83 -3.34
C ASP A 37 -1.77 10.47 -3.88
N LEU A 38 -1.43 9.17 -3.89
CA LEU A 38 -0.21 8.67 -4.51
C LEU A 38 -0.14 9.02 -6.01
N SER A 39 -1.24 8.82 -6.74
CA SER A 39 -1.32 9.09 -8.18
C SER A 39 -1.13 10.57 -8.51
N CYS A 40 -1.80 11.45 -7.75
CA CYS A 40 -1.62 12.90 -7.83
C CYS A 40 -0.15 13.27 -7.60
N ARG A 41 0.44 12.74 -6.52
CA ARG A 41 1.80 13.09 -6.13
C ARG A 41 2.87 12.61 -7.11
N ILE A 42 2.73 11.40 -7.65
CA ILE A 42 3.61 10.89 -8.71
C ILE A 42 3.48 11.72 -9.98
N THR A 43 2.26 12.13 -10.33
CA THR A 43 2.02 12.93 -11.54
C THR A 43 2.62 14.33 -11.43
N GLU A 44 2.53 14.95 -10.25
CA GLU A 44 3.09 16.28 -9.97
C GLU A 44 4.62 16.26 -9.88
N GLU A 45 5.20 15.36 -9.08
CA GLU A 45 6.65 15.36 -8.82
C GLU A 45 7.48 14.76 -9.97
N LEU A 46 6.90 13.85 -10.76
CA LEU A 46 7.56 13.19 -11.89
C LEU A 46 6.89 13.56 -13.22
N ASP A 47 6.51 14.84 -13.36
CA ASP A 47 6.07 15.38 -14.64
C ASP A 47 7.23 15.48 -15.63
N LEU A 48 7.04 14.85 -16.80
CA LEU A 48 8.01 14.82 -17.88
C LEU A 48 7.65 15.79 -19.01
N SER A 49 6.49 16.46 -18.93
CA SER A 49 5.93 17.30 -20.00
C SER A 49 6.90 18.40 -20.42
N HIS A 50 7.49 19.11 -19.45
CA HIS A 50 8.48 20.16 -19.73
C HIS A 50 9.72 19.63 -20.50
N LEU A 51 10.21 18.43 -20.19
CA LEU A 51 11.34 17.84 -20.92
C LEU A 51 10.95 17.44 -22.35
N LEU A 52 9.75 16.88 -22.51
CA LEU A 52 9.20 16.50 -23.82
C LEU A 52 8.96 17.72 -24.70
N GLU A 53 8.39 18.79 -24.16
CA GLU A 53 8.15 20.06 -24.87
C GLU A 53 9.45 20.67 -25.37
N ARG A 54 10.48 20.75 -24.52
CA ARG A 54 11.81 21.23 -24.92
C ARG A 54 12.42 20.38 -26.04
N LEU A 55 12.26 19.06 -25.97
CA LEU A 55 12.72 18.15 -27.03
C LEU A 55 11.95 18.33 -28.35
N ILE A 56 10.65 18.63 -28.29
CA ILE A 56 9.81 18.90 -29.47
C ILE A 56 10.20 20.25 -30.11
N GLN A 57 10.35 21.30 -29.31
CA GLN A 57 10.76 22.63 -29.77
C GLN A 57 12.12 22.59 -30.49
N GLY A 58 13.09 21.86 -29.95
CA GLY A 58 14.39 21.67 -30.58
C GLY A 58 14.38 20.85 -31.87
N LYS A 59 13.27 20.16 -32.19
CA LYS A 59 13.09 19.43 -33.45
C LYS A 59 12.53 20.33 -34.58
N GLY A 60 11.83 21.40 -34.21
CA GLY A 60 11.14 22.31 -35.14
C GLY A 60 11.99 23.50 -35.61
N GLN A 61 13.10 23.83 -34.94
CA GLN A 61 13.97 24.94 -35.31
C GLN A 61 15.46 24.53 -35.31
N PRO A 62 16.20 24.71 -36.43
CA PRO A 62 17.56 24.17 -36.61
C PRO A 62 18.65 24.77 -35.69
N ASN A 63 18.35 25.80 -34.87
CA ASN A 63 19.30 26.44 -33.95
C ASN A 63 18.79 26.57 -32.50
N SER A 64 17.69 25.91 -32.13
CA SER A 64 17.08 26.09 -30.80
C SER A 64 17.77 25.33 -29.68
N LEU A 65 18.45 24.22 -29.97
CA LEU A 65 19.20 23.42 -28.98
C LEU A 65 20.51 22.96 -29.60
N THR A 66 21.60 23.05 -28.83
CA THR A 66 22.86 22.42 -29.19
C THR A 66 22.75 20.90 -29.12
N GLN A 67 23.62 20.19 -29.83
CA GLN A 67 23.66 18.72 -29.78
C GLN A 67 23.94 18.19 -28.36
N SER A 68 24.75 18.91 -27.58
CA SER A 68 25.06 18.55 -26.19
C SER A 68 23.82 18.65 -25.30
N GLU A 69 23.06 19.74 -25.39
CA GLU A 69 21.82 19.93 -24.62
C GLU A 69 20.76 18.90 -24.99
N LYS A 70 20.65 18.56 -26.28
CA LYS A 70 19.73 17.52 -26.74
C LYS A 70 20.07 16.15 -26.12
N LEU A 71 21.34 15.77 -26.08
CA LEU A 71 21.76 14.51 -25.48
C LEU A 71 21.51 14.49 -23.97
N ASP A 72 21.74 15.61 -23.28
CA ASP A 72 21.44 15.75 -21.85
C ASP A 72 19.94 15.60 -21.55
N LEU A 73 19.09 16.28 -22.33
CA LEU A 73 17.63 16.15 -22.21
C LEU A 73 17.15 14.71 -22.40
N TRP A 74 17.67 14.01 -23.41
CA TRP A 74 17.33 12.60 -23.62
C TRP A 74 17.86 11.69 -22.50
N SER A 75 19.05 11.98 -21.98
CA SER A 75 19.61 11.25 -20.84
C SER A 75 18.73 11.41 -19.61
N ARG A 76 18.32 12.65 -19.30
CA ARG A 76 17.43 12.95 -18.18
C ARG A 76 16.04 12.34 -18.37
N LEU A 77 15.47 12.42 -19.57
CA LEU A 77 14.20 11.78 -19.90
C LEU A 77 14.27 10.26 -19.72
N LYS A 78 15.37 9.64 -20.17
CA LYS A 78 15.62 8.21 -19.99
C LYS A 78 15.58 7.82 -18.51
N ILE A 79 16.34 8.52 -17.67
CA ILE A 79 16.38 8.23 -16.23
C ILE A 79 14.99 8.44 -15.62
N LEU A 80 14.38 9.61 -15.76
CA LEU A 80 13.12 9.94 -15.09
C LEU A 80 11.94 9.07 -15.55
N SER A 81 11.93 8.61 -16.80
CA SER A 81 10.89 7.69 -17.29
C SER A 81 10.97 6.34 -16.58
N PHE A 82 12.18 5.79 -16.39
CA PHE A 82 12.36 4.54 -15.65
C PHE A 82 12.18 4.73 -14.14
N THR A 83 12.60 5.87 -13.59
CA THR A 83 12.33 6.24 -12.20
C THR A 83 10.82 6.26 -11.95
N ARG A 84 10.04 6.97 -12.78
CA ARG A 84 8.58 7.05 -12.64
C ARG A 84 7.92 5.68 -12.73
N MET A 85 8.38 4.84 -13.65
CA MET A 85 7.83 3.49 -13.80
C MET A 85 8.08 2.62 -12.57
N THR A 86 9.35 2.49 -12.17
CA THR A 86 9.76 1.62 -11.06
C THR A 86 9.25 2.13 -9.71
N LEU A 87 9.20 3.46 -9.53
CA LEU A 87 8.55 4.07 -8.38
C LEU A 87 7.05 3.76 -8.34
N SER A 88 6.35 3.85 -9.47
CA SER A 88 4.91 3.53 -9.52
C SER A 88 4.66 2.06 -9.19
N VAL A 89 5.46 1.14 -9.77
CA VAL A 89 5.39 -0.30 -9.44
C VAL A 89 5.61 -0.53 -7.95
N TRP A 90 6.67 0.04 -7.39
CA TRP A 90 7.00 -0.14 -5.98
C TRP A 90 5.92 0.46 -5.07
N ALA A 91 5.54 1.72 -5.30
CA ALA A 91 4.62 2.44 -4.44
C ALA A 91 3.21 1.83 -4.46
N THR A 92 2.68 1.46 -5.64
CA THR A 92 1.39 0.78 -5.74
C THR A 92 1.40 -0.57 -5.02
N THR A 93 2.48 -1.34 -5.17
CA THR A 93 2.63 -2.64 -4.50
C THR A 93 2.69 -2.48 -2.98
N MET A 94 3.58 -1.60 -2.50
CA MET A 94 3.77 -1.35 -1.07
C MET A 94 2.54 -0.77 -0.41
N LEU A 95 1.86 0.18 -1.06
CA LEU A 95 0.64 0.78 -0.53
C LEU A 95 -0.48 -0.26 -0.43
N SER A 96 -0.66 -1.08 -1.47
CA SER A 96 -1.65 -2.17 -1.45
C SER A 96 -1.40 -3.19 -0.33
N LEU A 97 -0.14 -3.55 -0.07
CA LEU A 97 0.21 -4.50 0.99
C LEU A 97 0.11 -3.84 2.38
N TYR A 98 0.56 -2.60 2.52
CA TYR A 98 0.56 -1.89 3.81
C TYR A 98 -0.85 -1.56 4.31
N THR A 99 -1.75 -1.11 3.43
CA THR A 99 -3.16 -0.92 3.81
C THR A 99 -3.77 -2.22 4.34
N LYS A 100 -3.44 -3.37 3.74
CA LYS A 100 -3.87 -4.68 4.24
C LYS A 100 -3.24 -5.02 5.59
N VAL A 101 -1.96 -4.73 5.81
CA VAL A 101 -1.31 -4.92 7.11
C VAL A 101 -2.07 -4.14 8.18
N GLN A 102 -2.32 -2.84 7.97
CA GLN A 102 -3.01 -2.00 8.93
C GLN A 102 -4.42 -2.49 9.22
N VAL A 103 -5.22 -2.77 8.18
CA VAL A 103 -6.61 -3.19 8.33
C VAL A 103 -6.71 -4.56 9.01
N ASN A 104 -5.77 -5.48 8.76
CA ASN A 104 -5.75 -6.78 9.44
C ASN A 104 -5.31 -6.68 10.91
N ILE A 105 -4.29 -5.87 11.21
CA ILE A 105 -3.87 -5.63 12.60
C ILE A 105 -5.04 -5.01 13.37
N LEU A 106 -5.57 -3.87 12.91
CA LEU A 106 -6.66 -3.18 13.60
C LEU A 106 -7.91 -4.06 13.70
N GLY A 107 -8.28 -4.75 12.62
CA GLY A 107 -9.41 -5.67 12.61
C GLY A 107 -9.26 -6.82 13.61
N ARG A 108 -8.04 -7.29 13.85
CA ARG A 108 -7.76 -8.33 14.85
C ARG A 108 -7.87 -7.79 16.26
N HIS A 109 -7.32 -6.61 16.55
CA HIS A 109 -7.47 -5.94 17.86
C HIS A 109 -8.95 -5.71 18.20
N LEU A 110 -9.73 -5.16 17.26
CA LEU A 110 -11.17 -4.95 17.43
C LEU A 110 -11.97 -6.24 17.66
N TYR A 111 -11.60 -7.33 16.97
CA TYR A 111 -12.20 -8.64 17.18
C TYR A 111 -11.92 -9.15 18.60
N ILE A 112 -10.66 -9.07 19.05
CA ILE A 112 -10.25 -9.47 20.39
C ILE A 112 -10.97 -8.66 21.46
N ASP A 113 -11.03 -7.34 21.33
CA ASP A 113 -11.68 -6.48 22.33
C ASP A 113 -13.17 -6.72 22.41
N THR A 114 -13.80 -7.00 21.26
CA THR A 114 -15.19 -7.44 21.21
C THR A 114 -15.37 -8.80 21.87
N ALA A 115 -14.49 -9.77 21.62
CA ALA A 115 -14.52 -11.09 22.26
C ALA A 115 -14.30 -11.02 23.78
N ARG A 116 -13.39 -10.16 24.25
CA ARG A 116 -13.17 -9.89 25.69
C ARG A 116 -14.38 -9.24 26.34
N SER A 117 -14.99 -8.24 25.68
CA SER A 117 -16.22 -7.59 26.14
C SER A 117 -17.39 -8.59 26.23
N LEU A 118 -17.50 -9.51 25.26
CA LEU A 118 -18.48 -10.60 25.24
C LEU A 118 -18.20 -11.68 26.30
N GLY A 119 -16.95 -11.91 26.68
CA GLY A 119 -16.59 -12.75 27.83
C GLY A 119 -17.08 -12.18 29.17
N ILE A 120 -17.48 -10.91 29.20
CA ILE A 120 -18.05 -10.21 30.35
C ILE A 120 -19.58 -10.06 30.21
N SER A 121 -20.18 -10.25 29.02
CA SER A 121 -21.64 -10.15 28.80
C SER A 121 -22.13 -10.95 27.57
N ASP A 122 -23.14 -11.80 27.77
CA ASP A 122 -23.65 -12.81 26.84
C ASP A 122 -23.91 -12.37 25.38
N SER A 123 -23.39 -13.21 24.47
CA SER A 123 -23.80 -13.53 23.08
C SER A 123 -24.92 -12.69 22.42
N LEU A 124 -24.56 -11.61 21.69
CA LEU A 124 -25.27 -11.11 20.48
C LEU A 124 -24.58 -9.97 19.70
N ILE A 125 -23.41 -9.46 20.14
CA ILE A 125 -22.89 -8.15 19.68
C ILE A 125 -21.87 -8.23 18.52
N VAL A 126 -21.43 -9.43 18.09
CA VAL A 126 -20.43 -9.58 17.00
C VAL A 126 -20.91 -8.92 15.67
N SER A 127 -22.22 -8.76 15.47
CA SER A 127 -22.79 -8.11 14.29
C SER A 127 -22.91 -6.58 14.38
N ASN A 128 -22.66 -5.95 15.54
CA ASN A 128 -23.10 -4.56 15.79
C ASN A 128 -21.98 -3.50 15.83
N ARG A 129 -20.69 -3.86 15.72
CA ARG A 129 -19.59 -2.87 15.65
C ARG A 129 -18.94 -2.73 14.27
N LEU A 130 -19.42 -3.51 13.31
CA LEU A 130 -19.14 -3.34 11.89
C LEU A 130 -19.69 -2.00 11.33
N PRO A 131 -20.90 -1.54 11.73
CA PRO A 131 -21.41 -0.23 11.35
C PRO A 131 -20.54 0.94 11.85
N ASP A 132 -19.82 0.77 12.95
CA ASP A 132 -19.00 1.84 13.55
C ASP A 132 -17.73 2.10 12.74
N LEU A 133 -17.05 1.06 12.27
CA LEU A 133 -15.92 1.18 11.34
C LEU A 133 -16.37 1.81 10.01
N ILE A 134 -17.51 1.39 9.48
CA ILE A 134 -18.05 1.93 8.24
C ILE A 134 -18.44 3.41 8.41
N SER A 135 -19.12 3.75 9.51
CA SER A 135 -19.51 5.14 9.84
C SER A 135 -18.29 6.03 10.10
N PHE A 136 -17.24 5.47 10.69
CA PHE A 136 -15.95 6.13 10.90
C PHE A 136 -15.29 6.56 9.57
N TRP A 137 -15.23 5.67 8.58
CA TRP A 137 -14.68 5.98 7.25
C TRP A 137 -15.55 6.95 6.44
N ILE A 138 -16.89 6.86 6.59
CA ILE A 138 -17.84 7.82 6.01
C ILE A 138 -17.63 9.24 6.60
N SER A 139 -17.42 9.35 7.91
CA SER A 139 -17.18 10.63 8.62
C SER A 139 -15.91 11.36 8.13
N LYS A 140 -14.94 10.63 7.57
CA LYS A 140 -13.67 11.20 7.08
C LYS A 140 -13.65 11.59 5.61
N GLY A 141 -14.79 11.52 4.93
CA GLY A 141 -14.86 11.98 3.54
C GLY A 141 -14.07 11.11 2.56
N VAL A 142 -13.65 9.91 2.97
CA VAL A 142 -13.04 8.88 2.11
C VAL A 142 -13.97 8.50 0.94
N PHE A 143 -15.27 8.78 1.08
CA PHE A 143 -16.32 8.56 0.08
C PHE A 143 -16.91 9.85 -0.52
N ARG A 144 -16.17 10.96 -0.51
CA ARG A 144 -16.67 12.21 -1.08
C ARG A 144 -16.52 12.17 -2.61
N ASP A 145 -17.65 11.81 -3.23
CA ASP A 145 -18.02 11.94 -4.65
C ASP A 145 -18.22 10.60 -5.38
N GLY A 146 -19.45 10.05 -5.28
CA GLY A 146 -20.05 9.29 -6.39
C GLY A 146 -20.37 7.81 -6.17
N ILE A 147 -20.02 7.20 -5.03
CA ILE A 147 -20.44 5.82 -4.71
C ILE A 147 -21.24 5.85 -3.40
N ASP A 148 -22.55 5.63 -3.51
CA ASP A 148 -23.43 5.49 -2.35
C ASP A 148 -23.15 4.14 -1.66
N PHE A 149 -22.21 4.16 -0.73
CA PHE A 149 -21.74 2.98 0.00
C PHE A 149 -22.87 2.32 0.81
N SER A 150 -23.88 3.10 1.22
CA SER A 150 -25.11 2.59 1.85
C SER A 150 -25.79 1.53 0.98
N LEU A 151 -25.82 1.76 -0.34
CA LEU A 151 -26.40 0.88 -1.36
C LEU A 151 -25.54 -0.37 -1.61
N LEU A 152 -24.22 -0.24 -1.48
CA LEU A 152 -23.25 -1.33 -1.62
C LEU A 152 -23.27 -2.26 -0.39
N CYS A 153 -23.43 -1.70 0.81
CA CYS A 153 -23.64 -2.45 2.05
C CYS A 153 -25.00 -3.17 2.09
N LEU A 154 -26.07 -2.53 1.59
CA LEU A 154 -27.39 -3.16 1.44
C LEU A 154 -27.38 -4.29 0.42
N ASN A 155 -26.77 -4.08 -0.76
CA ASN A 155 -26.72 -5.10 -1.82
C ASN A 155 -25.84 -6.31 -1.46
N ASN A 156 -24.88 -6.15 -0.53
CA ASN A 156 -23.98 -7.21 -0.08
C ASN A 156 -24.32 -7.76 1.31
N GLY A 157 -25.48 -7.39 1.89
CA GLY A 157 -25.98 -7.96 3.15
C GLY A 157 -25.20 -7.58 4.41
N LEU A 158 -24.41 -6.51 4.38
CA LEU A 158 -23.56 -6.06 5.49
C LEU A 158 -24.32 -5.23 6.54
N ILE A 159 -25.52 -4.76 6.21
CA ILE A 159 -26.43 -4.07 7.14
C ILE A 159 -27.81 -4.71 6.97
N SER A 160 -28.35 -5.35 8.02
CA SER A 160 -29.75 -5.73 8.02
C SER A 160 -30.59 -4.49 8.27
N GLY A 161 -31.41 -4.09 7.30
CA GLY A 161 -32.33 -2.97 7.47
C GLY A 161 -33.27 -3.24 8.65
N THR A 162 -33.17 -2.42 9.69
CA THR A 162 -34.19 -2.35 10.75
C THR A 162 -34.64 -0.92 10.91
N GLU A 163 -35.85 -0.65 10.44
CA GLU A 163 -36.62 0.53 10.77
C GLU A 163 -36.86 0.61 12.30
N GLY A 164 -36.52 1.76 12.88
CA GLY A 164 -37.19 2.39 14.03
C GLY A 164 -37.36 1.63 15.35
N LYS A 165 -36.60 2.05 16.37
CA LYS A 165 -37.18 2.44 17.68
C LYS A 165 -36.19 3.21 18.54
N GLU A 166 -36.42 4.52 18.64
CA GLU A 166 -35.96 5.40 19.72
C GLU A 166 -36.28 4.76 21.08
N ARG A 167 -35.24 4.54 21.89
CA ARG A 167 -35.36 4.47 23.35
C ARG A 167 -34.15 5.14 23.97
N ASP A 168 -34.44 6.27 24.61
CA ASP A 168 -33.56 7.06 25.45
C ASP A 168 -32.98 6.20 26.58
N LEU A 169 -31.66 6.20 26.70
CA LEU A 169 -30.90 5.77 27.88
C LEU A 169 -29.51 6.45 27.82
N GLU A 170 -29.50 7.73 28.19
CA GLU A 170 -28.34 8.41 28.79
C GLU A 170 -28.04 7.75 30.16
N LEU A 171 -26.83 7.62 30.71
CA LEU A 171 -25.53 8.25 30.47
C LEU A 171 -24.50 7.42 31.26
N GLY A 172 -23.33 7.11 30.68
CA GLY A 172 -22.22 6.56 31.47
C GLY A 172 -21.13 5.76 30.75
N SER A 173 -20.62 6.17 29.56
CA SER A 173 -19.41 5.56 28.97
C SER A 173 -18.70 6.41 27.90
N GLU A 174 -18.74 7.74 27.97
CA GLU A 174 -18.25 8.59 26.87
C GLU A 174 -16.73 8.88 26.86
N SER A 175 -15.94 8.49 27.86
CA SER A 175 -14.53 8.92 27.93
C SER A 175 -13.50 7.89 27.42
N VAL A 176 -13.77 6.59 27.51
CA VAL A 176 -12.83 5.54 27.07
C VAL A 176 -13.01 5.26 25.57
N ASP A 177 -14.27 5.10 25.15
CA ASP A 177 -14.65 4.76 23.78
C ASP A 177 -14.35 5.88 22.75
N VAL A 178 -14.15 7.13 23.20
CA VAL A 178 -13.78 8.26 22.36
C VAL A 178 -12.26 8.32 22.11
N VAL A 179 -11.44 7.85 23.05
CA VAL A 179 -9.98 7.87 22.92
C VAL A 179 -9.51 6.74 22.00
N ASP A 180 -10.06 5.52 22.15
CA ASP A 180 -9.75 4.36 21.29
C ASP A 180 -10.07 4.67 19.81
N ARG A 181 -11.21 5.32 19.55
CA ARG A 181 -11.61 5.71 18.17
C ARG A 181 -10.66 6.72 17.52
N GLU A 182 -10.07 7.63 18.30
CA GLU A 182 -9.14 8.63 17.77
C GLU A 182 -7.76 8.02 17.48
N ASP A 183 -7.36 6.98 18.21
CA ASP A 183 -6.09 6.29 17.97
C ASP A 183 -6.18 5.30 16.80
N HIS A 184 -7.30 4.58 16.65
CA HIS A 184 -7.60 3.80 15.44
C HIS A 184 -7.57 4.66 14.19
N LYS A 185 -8.10 5.88 14.32
CA LYS A 185 -8.06 6.85 13.25
C LYS A 185 -6.63 7.21 12.84
N LYS A 186 -5.85 7.70 13.79
CA LYS A 186 -4.47 8.14 13.51
C LYS A 186 -3.67 7.01 12.89
N PHE A 187 -3.91 5.78 13.34
CA PHE A 187 -3.27 4.60 12.81
C PHE A 187 -3.59 4.41 11.32
N LEU A 188 -4.86 4.47 10.95
CA LEU A 188 -5.30 4.30 9.58
C LEU A 188 -4.89 5.47 8.65
N ASP A 189 -4.97 6.70 9.14
CA ASP A 189 -4.52 7.90 8.41
C ASP A 189 -3.01 7.88 8.14
N SER A 190 -2.23 7.10 8.90
CA SER A 190 -0.78 6.99 8.68
C SER A 190 -0.41 6.38 7.31
N VAL A 191 -1.37 5.78 6.60
CA VAL A 191 -1.18 5.31 5.21
C VAL A 191 -0.79 6.45 4.26
N ASP A 192 -1.21 7.68 4.55
CA ASP A 192 -0.91 8.86 3.74
C ASP A 192 0.51 9.38 3.98
N PHE A 193 1.24 8.83 4.95
CA PHE A 193 2.62 9.22 5.22
C PHE A 193 3.52 9.10 3.99
N LEU A 194 3.32 8.05 3.17
CA LEU A 194 4.05 7.86 1.94
C LEU A 194 3.88 9.05 1.00
N SER A 195 2.64 9.43 0.69
CA SER A 195 2.32 10.51 -0.26
C SER A 195 2.67 11.90 0.30
N GLN A 196 2.50 12.11 1.61
CA GLN A 196 2.70 13.41 2.25
C GLN A 196 4.17 13.71 2.61
N HIS A 197 4.94 12.68 3.00
CA HIS A 197 6.27 12.87 3.57
C HIS A 197 7.35 11.97 2.95
N GLY A 198 7.00 10.74 2.55
CA GLY A 198 7.95 9.77 1.99
C GLY A 198 8.43 10.09 0.57
N MET A 199 7.60 10.75 -0.24
CA MET A 199 7.81 10.92 -1.69
C MET A 199 9.14 11.57 -2.10
N PRO A 200 9.59 12.71 -1.53
CA PRO A 200 10.82 13.35 -2.02
C PRO A 200 12.06 12.48 -1.83
N ALA A 201 12.16 11.80 -0.69
CA ALA A 201 13.27 10.88 -0.41
C ALA A 201 13.17 9.62 -1.29
N LEU A 202 11.96 9.08 -1.47
CA LEU A 202 11.71 7.93 -2.34
C LEU A 202 12.12 8.21 -3.79
N ILE A 203 11.75 9.38 -4.33
CA ILE A 203 12.12 9.77 -5.70
C ILE A 203 13.63 9.89 -5.84
N SER A 204 14.29 10.56 -4.89
CA SER A 204 15.75 10.72 -4.90
C SER A 204 16.46 9.37 -4.92
N ASP A 205 16.06 8.46 -4.04
CA ASP A 205 16.71 7.15 -3.88
C ASP A 205 16.38 6.21 -5.07
N MET A 206 15.14 6.21 -5.58
CA MET A 206 14.77 5.47 -6.79
C MET A 206 15.47 6.01 -8.04
N GLU A 207 15.66 7.32 -8.15
CA GLU A 207 16.42 7.94 -9.24
C GLU A 207 17.90 7.53 -9.18
N ALA A 208 18.50 7.49 -7.98
CA ALA A 208 19.87 7.01 -7.80
C ALA A 208 20.01 5.53 -8.23
N ALA A 209 19.07 4.66 -7.81
CA ALA A 209 19.05 3.27 -8.22
C ALA A 209 18.90 3.11 -9.74
N THR A 210 18.01 3.91 -10.35
CA THR A 210 17.78 3.94 -11.80
C THR A 210 19.01 4.40 -12.56
N LYS A 211 19.71 5.43 -12.08
CA LYS A 211 20.95 5.94 -12.69
C LYS A 211 22.03 4.88 -12.71
N GLU A 212 22.19 4.12 -11.64
CA GLU A 212 23.23 3.09 -11.56
C GLU A 212 22.93 1.94 -12.54
N VAL A 213 21.69 1.46 -12.62
CA VAL A 213 21.32 0.37 -13.54
C VAL A 213 21.33 0.78 -15.01
N LEU A 214 20.96 2.03 -15.32
CA LEU A 214 20.95 2.55 -16.69
C LEU A 214 22.27 3.20 -17.12
N LYS A 215 23.29 3.13 -16.28
CA LYS A 215 24.64 3.61 -16.57
C LYS A 215 25.21 2.88 -17.79
N GLY A 216 25.76 3.64 -18.73
CA GLY A 216 26.28 3.09 -19.98
C GLY A 216 25.23 2.62 -20.99
N LYS A 217 23.94 2.50 -20.62
CA LYS A 217 22.88 2.15 -21.58
C LYS A 217 22.55 3.33 -22.48
N GLN A 218 22.90 3.21 -23.77
CA GLN A 218 22.63 4.23 -24.79
C GLN A 218 21.19 4.14 -25.30
N LEU A 219 20.67 5.23 -25.87
CA LEU A 219 19.32 5.29 -26.46
C LEU A 219 19.13 4.34 -27.65
N SER A 220 20.23 3.94 -28.31
CA SER A 220 20.28 2.98 -29.40
C SER A 220 20.29 1.52 -28.93
N THR A 221 20.48 1.27 -27.63
CA THR A 221 20.50 -0.09 -27.07
C THR A 221 19.15 -0.74 -27.28
N PHE A 222 19.14 -1.98 -27.78
CA PHE A 222 17.92 -2.74 -28.00
C PHE A 222 17.47 -3.40 -26.70
N PHE A 223 16.17 -3.28 -26.41
CA PHE A 223 15.50 -3.86 -25.25
C PHE A 223 14.46 -4.86 -25.74
N SER A 224 14.70 -6.14 -25.42
CA SER A 224 13.68 -7.20 -25.53
C SER A 224 12.76 -7.18 -24.31
N SER A 225 11.70 -7.98 -24.35
CA SER A 225 10.83 -8.24 -23.18
C SER A 225 11.64 -8.68 -21.96
N THR A 226 12.56 -9.63 -22.15
CA THR A 226 13.44 -10.15 -21.09
C THR A 226 14.37 -9.07 -20.55
N THR A 227 15.05 -8.32 -21.43
CA THR A 227 15.96 -7.25 -21.02
C THR A 227 15.23 -6.13 -20.27
N LEU A 228 13.98 -5.85 -20.65
CA LEU A 228 13.14 -4.85 -20.01
C LEU A 228 12.70 -5.32 -18.62
N HIS A 229 12.23 -6.56 -18.50
CA HIS A 229 11.94 -7.22 -17.23
C HIS A 229 13.15 -7.19 -16.29
N GLU A 230 14.31 -7.69 -16.76
CA GLU A 230 15.56 -7.68 -16.00
C GLU A 230 15.96 -6.28 -15.55
N THR A 231 15.79 -5.27 -16.41
CA THR A 231 16.13 -3.90 -16.07
C THR A 231 15.21 -3.35 -14.97
N PHE A 232 13.90 -3.61 -15.02
CA PHE A 232 13.01 -3.19 -13.93
C PHE A 232 13.31 -3.89 -12.62
N MET A 233 13.50 -5.22 -12.64
CA MET A 233 13.87 -5.97 -11.45
C MET A 233 15.23 -5.53 -10.89
N GLN A 234 16.23 -5.24 -11.73
CA GLN A 234 17.51 -4.71 -11.27
C GLN A 234 17.38 -3.36 -10.58
N ILE A 235 16.54 -2.45 -11.10
CA ILE A 235 16.29 -1.15 -10.45
C ILE A 235 15.62 -1.35 -9.09
N LEU A 236 14.56 -2.15 -9.04
CA LEU A 236 13.83 -2.44 -7.80
C LEU A 236 14.73 -3.13 -6.76
N ASN A 237 15.52 -4.13 -7.16
CA ASN A 237 16.42 -4.84 -6.25
C ASN A 237 17.56 -3.95 -5.76
N ASN A 238 18.13 -3.12 -6.65
CA ASN A 238 19.14 -2.14 -6.27
C ASN A 238 18.57 -1.15 -5.25
N PHE A 239 17.37 -0.62 -5.50
CA PHE A 239 16.65 0.27 -4.57
C PHE A 239 16.37 -0.40 -3.22
N MET A 240 15.81 -1.62 -3.21
CA MET A 240 15.49 -2.36 -1.98
C MET A 240 16.74 -2.73 -1.16
N SER A 241 17.91 -2.81 -1.80
CA SER A 241 19.20 -3.09 -1.17
C SER A 241 19.98 -1.82 -0.80
N MET A 242 19.43 -0.62 -1.00
CA MET A 242 20.11 0.64 -0.65
C MET A 242 20.19 0.81 0.87
N GLY A 243 21.37 1.21 1.35
CA GLY A 243 21.58 1.54 2.76
C GLY A 243 21.63 0.29 3.64
N SER A 244 20.92 0.32 4.78
CA SER A 244 20.80 -0.81 5.69
C SER A 244 19.66 -1.75 5.27
N PRO A 245 19.65 -3.01 5.74
CA PRO A 245 18.47 -3.86 5.57
C PRO A 245 17.19 -3.14 6.00
N ASN A 246 16.12 -3.27 5.20
CA ASN A 246 14.82 -2.63 5.43
C ASN A 246 14.84 -1.09 5.47
N TYR A 247 15.85 -0.45 4.87
CA TYR A 247 15.93 1.02 4.79
C TYR A 247 14.68 1.66 4.14
N TRP A 248 14.01 0.93 3.25
CA TRP A 248 12.79 1.35 2.58
C TRP A 248 11.60 1.60 3.52
N ILE A 249 11.61 1.08 4.76
CA ILE A 249 10.51 1.28 5.72
C ILE A 249 10.34 2.77 6.06
N LYS A 250 11.42 3.56 6.02
CA LYS A 250 11.38 5.01 6.32
C LYS A 250 10.43 5.80 5.41
N TYR A 251 10.05 5.26 4.26
CA TYR A 251 9.09 5.90 3.35
C TYR A 251 7.64 5.57 3.69
N MET A 252 7.40 4.47 4.41
CA MET A 252 6.06 3.94 4.69
C MET A 252 5.58 4.30 6.10
N ILE A 253 6.49 4.24 7.08
CA ILE A 253 6.17 4.43 8.50
C ILE A 253 7.00 5.60 9.05
N PRO A 254 6.39 6.55 9.78
CA PRO A 254 7.12 7.57 10.52
C PRO A 254 8.14 6.95 11.49
N GLU A 255 9.34 7.54 11.60
CA GLU A 255 10.26 7.14 12.66
C GLU A 255 9.64 7.42 14.03
N HIS A 256 9.24 6.38 14.76
CA HIS A 256 8.81 6.52 16.13
C HIS A 256 9.95 7.07 16.97
N VAL A 257 9.65 8.07 17.80
CA VAL A 257 10.55 8.51 18.86
C VAL A 257 10.81 7.28 19.72
N LYS A 258 12.02 6.72 19.61
CA LYS A 258 12.47 5.64 20.50
C LYS A 258 12.10 6.05 21.93
N PRO A 259 11.39 5.22 22.72
CA PRO A 259 11.33 5.46 24.16
C PRO A 259 12.78 5.35 24.64
N TYR A 260 13.38 6.52 24.89
CA TYR A 260 14.76 6.81 25.28
C TYR A 260 15.72 5.61 25.32
N SER A 261 16.67 5.57 24.39
CA SER A 261 17.88 4.76 24.54
C SER A 261 18.56 5.09 25.86
N SER A 262 18.75 4.05 26.67
CA SER A 262 19.26 4.05 28.03
C SER A 262 20.54 4.88 28.20
N ASN A 263 20.49 5.84 29.11
CA ASN A 263 21.63 6.32 29.89
C ASN A 263 21.12 6.82 31.25
N SER A 264 20.67 5.91 32.12
CA SER A 264 20.73 6.14 33.57
C SER A 264 20.46 4.85 34.32
N SER A 265 21.35 4.58 35.26
CA SER A 265 21.27 3.52 36.27
C SER A 265 19.98 3.57 37.08
N SER A 266 19.58 2.35 37.49
CA SER A 266 18.80 1.96 38.67
C SER A 266 17.38 2.52 38.89
N ASP A 267 16.57 1.57 39.36
CA ASP A 267 15.25 1.65 39.98
C ASP A 267 14.04 1.77 39.06
N ASP A 268 13.39 0.60 38.92
CA ASP A 268 11.94 0.39 38.95
C ASP A 268 11.10 1.52 38.36
N ARG A 269 10.97 1.53 37.04
CA ARG A 269 10.05 2.43 36.34
C ARG A 269 9.09 1.60 35.52
N MET A 270 7.80 1.69 35.87
CA MET A 270 6.70 1.29 34.99
C MET A 270 7.00 1.79 33.57
N LEU A 271 6.92 0.89 32.60
CA LEU A 271 6.83 1.27 31.19
C LEU A 271 5.77 2.37 31.06
N PRO A 272 6.03 3.47 30.33
CA PRO A 272 4.98 4.43 30.03
C PRO A 272 3.82 3.68 29.37
N ASP A 273 2.61 3.97 29.80
CA ASP A 273 1.38 3.43 29.22
C ASP A 273 1.34 3.87 27.74
N LEU A 274 1.75 2.97 26.85
CA LEU A 274 1.81 3.21 25.41
C LEU A 274 0.39 3.42 24.90
N THR A 275 0.17 4.42 24.05
CA THR A 275 -1.17 4.59 23.47
C THR A 275 -1.46 3.45 22.49
N GLU A 276 -2.74 3.18 22.23
CA GLU A 276 -3.15 2.13 21.30
C GLU A 276 -2.59 2.39 19.90
N TYR A 277 -2.56 3.66 19.47
CA TYR A 277 -1.90 4.07 18.23
C TYR A 277 -0.42 3.65 18.18
N GLU A 278 0.34 3.90 19.25
CA GLU A 278 1.76 3.53 19.33
C GLU A 278 1.95 2.01 19.26
N GLN A 279 1.07 1.25 19.92
CA GLN A 279 1.08 -0.21 19.86
C GLN A 279 0.80 -0.73 18.44
N LEU A 280 -0.25 -0.23 17.78
CA LEU A 280 -0.62 -0.63 16.41
C LEU A 280 0.50 -0.30 15.41
N MET A 281 1.16 0.84 15.58
CA MET A 281 2.27 1.24 14.73
C MET A 281 3.54 0.41 14.97
N MET A 282 3.89 0.11 16.23
CA MET A 282 5.01 -0.78 16.55
C MET A 282 4.78 -2.18 15.98
N GLU A 283 3.55 -2.69 16.06
CA GLU A 283 3.22 -3.98 15.47
C GLU A 283 3.34 -3.95 13.94
N SER A 284 2.82 -2.90 13.30
CA SER A 284 2.96 -2.70 11.85
C SER A 284 4.44 -2.66 11.45
N GLN A 285 5.28 -1.95 12.19
CA GLN A 285 6.72 -1.91 11.95
C GLN A 285 7.36 -3.30 12.10
N ALA A 286 6.98 -4.08 13.12
CA ALA A 286 7.48 -5.44 13.30
C ALA A 286 7.09 -6.36 12.14
N VAL A 287 5.85 -6.25 11.65
CA VAL A 287 5.38 -6.99 10.46
C VAL A 287 6.18 -6.58 9.22
N LEU A 288 6.39 -5.29 8.99
CA LEU A 288 7.14 -4.80 7.82
C LEU A 288 8.62 -5.20 7.85
N LEU A 289 9.19 -5.41 9.04
CA LEU A 289 10.56 -5.88 9.24
C LEU A 289 10.72 -7.41 9.13
N SER A 290 9.60 -8.16 9.07
CA SER A 290 9.62 -9.63 9.05
C SER A 290 10.12 -10.20 7.72
N ALA A 291 10.75 -11.38 7.76
CA ALA A 291 11.23 -12.05 6.56
C ALA A 291 10.07 -12.56 5.70
N GLU A 292 8.96 -12.91 6.34
CA GLU A 292 7.71 -13.35 5.72
C GLU A 292 7.13 -12.22 4.88
N PHE A 293 7.03 -11.00 5.44
CA PHE A 293 6.57 -9.84 4.68
C PHE A 293 7.54 -9.47 3.55
N GLY A 294 8.86 -9.55 3.79
CA GLY A 294 9.86 -9.35 2.72
C GLY A 294 9.66 -10.29 1.54
N SER A 295 9.36 -11.56 1.79
CA SER A 295 9.06 -12.56 0.75
C SER A 295 7.77 -12.21 -0.02
N VAL A 296 6.74 -11.77 0.68
CA VAL A 296 5.47 -11.32 0.07
C VAL A 296 5.69 -10.11 -0.84
N VAL A 297 6.51 -9.15 -0.42
CA VAL A 297 6.87 -7.97 -1.23
C VAL A 297 7.62 -8.40 -2.50
N GLU A 298 8.60 -9.29 -2.38
CA GLU A 298 9.38 -9.78 -3.53
C GLU A 298 8.49 -10.47 -4.58
N ILE A 299 7.65 -11.42 -4.15
CA ILE A 299 6.71 -12.15 -5.03
C ILE A 299 5.73 -11.17 -5.68
N SER A 300 5.22 -10.20 -4.91
CA SER A 300 4.27 -9.20 -5.42
C SER A 300 4.91 -8.29 -6.47
N LEU A 301 6.12 -7.77 -6.21
CA LEU A 301 6.85 -6.94 -7.17
C LEU A 301 7.15 -7.70 -8.46
N GLN A 302 7.58 -8.95 -8.35
CA GLN A 302 7.84 -9.80 -9.52
C GLN A 302 6.56 -9.98 -10.36
N ALA A 303 5.44 -10.34 -9.74
CA ALA A 303 4.17 -10.53 -10.44
C ALA A 303 3.67 -9.25 -11.14
N VAL A 304 3.86 -8.08 -10.52
CA VAL A 304 3.52 -6.78 -11.12
C VAL A 304 4.42 -6.47 -12.31
N VAL A 305 5.74 -6.71 -12.21
CA VAL A 305 6.69 -6.48 -13.31
C VAL A 305 6.42 -7.44 -14.48
N ASP A 306 6.15 -8.71 -14.19
CA ASP A 306 5.75 -9.71 -15.20
C ASP A 306 4.53 -9.23 -15.98
N LYS A 307 3.47 -8.79 -15.29
CA LYS A 307 2.28 -8.27 -15.95
C LYS A 307 2.55 -6.99 -16.74
N LEU A 308 3.34 -6.09 -16.17
CA LEU A 308 3.68 -4.82 -16.80
C LEU A 308 4.38 -5.06 -18.15
N VAL A 309 5.36 -5.96 -18.17
CA VAL A 309 6.10 -6.31 -19.38
C VAL A 309 5.22 -7.07 -20.38
N GLU A 310 4.35 -7.96 -19.92
CA GLU A 310 3.35 -8.63 -20.76
C GLU A 310 2.45 -7.61 -21.47
N LEU A 311 1.90 -6.64 -20.72
CA LEU A 311 1.01 -5.60 -21.27
C LEU A 311 1.74 -4.68 -22.26
N MET A 312 3.00 -4.33 -22.00
CA MET A 312 3.82 -3.64 -22.99
C MET A 312 4.04 -4.50 -24.23
N GLY A 313 4.30 -5.79 -24.07
CA GLY A 313 4.36 -6.77 -25.14
C GLY A 313 3.14 -6.70 -26.07
N VAL A 314 1.94 -6.79 -25.48
CA VAL A 314 0.66 -6.81 -26.20
C VAL A 314 0.35 -5.46 -26.86
N LYS A 315 0.44 -4.34 -26.11
CA LYS A 315 0.06 -3.00 -26.60
C LYS A 315 0.96 -2.52 -27.74
N PHE A 316 2.21 -2.96 -27.76
CA PHE A 316 3.20 -2.52 -28.73
C PHE A 316 3.57 -3.60 -29.77
N SER A 317 2.80 -4.70 -29.82
CA SER A 317 2.94 -5.81 -30.79
C SER A 317 2.59 -5.44 -32.26
N GLY A 318 2.60 -4.16 -32.63
CA GLY A 318 2.69 -3.71 -34.02
C GLY A 318 4.10 -3.90 -34.62
N GLY A 319 5.07 -4.28 -33.80
CA GLY A 319 6.40 -4.76 -34.20
C GLY A 319 6.90 -5.73 -33.14
N SER A 320 7.45 -6.87 -33.56
CA SER A 320 7.81 -7.98 -32.68
C SER A 320 8.82 -7.57 -31.60
N ILE A 321 8.37 -7.35 -30.35
CA ILE A 321 9.24 -7.10 -29.18
C ILE A 321 10.18 -8.29 -28.93
N THR A 322 9.91 -9.46 -29.51
CA THR A 322 10.83 -10.61 -29.49
C THR A 322 12.19 -10.30 -30.12
N ALA A 323 12.26 -9.38 -31.10
CA ALA A 323 13.51 -8.94 -31.71
C ALA A 323 14.17 -7.74 -31.00
N GLY A 324 13.47 -7.15 -30.02
CA GLY A 324 13.91 -5.98 -29.26
C GLY A 324 13.64 -4.63 -29.96
N LEU A 325 13.43 -3.58 -29.16
CA LEU A 325 13.25 -2.20 -29.62
C LEU A 325 14.36 -1.29 -29.07
N PRO A 326 14.84 -0.28 -29.83
CA PRO A 326 15.77 0.70 -29.29
C PRO A 326 15.16 1.41 -28.08
N LEU A 327 15.96 1.66 -27.04
CA LEU A 327 15.53 2.30 -25.80
C LEU A 327 14.77 3.62 -26.05
N ALA A 328 15.20 4.43 -27.03
CA ALA A 328 14.49 5.65 -27.42
C ALA A 328 13.01 5.43 -27.79
N ARG A 329 12.66 4.26 -28.35
CA ARG A 329 11.28 3.87 -28.68
C ARG A 329 10.54 3.21 -27.53
N VAL A 330 11.27 2.69 -26.54
CA VAL A 330 10.71 2.13 -25.31
C VAL A 330 10.28 3.24 -24.35
N LEU A 331 10.97 4.38 -24.29
CA LEU A 331 10.64 5.47 -23.37
C LEU A 331 9.18 5.96 -23.46
N PRO A 332 8.60 6.22 -24.65
CA PRO A 332 7.19 6.58 -24.77
C PRO A 332 6.24 5.46 -24.32
N GLN A 333 6.64 4.20 -24.48
CA GLN A 333 5.86 3.04 -24.06
C GLN A 333 5.79 2.96 -22.54
N VAL A 334 6.94 3.11 -21.89
CA VAL A 334 7.04 3.21 -20.43
C VAL A 334 6.16 4.36 -19.91
N ALA A 335 6.22 5.55 -20.53
CA ALA A 335 5.37 6.66 -20.13
C ALA A 335 3.86 6.37 -20.23
N GLN A 336 3.42 5.61 -21.24
CA GLN A 336 2.00 5.23 -21.43
C GLN A 336 1.51 4.16 -20.45
N MET A 337 2.40 3.42 -19.80
CA MET A 337 2.03 2.39 -18.84
C MET A 337 1.81 2.93 -17.43
N CYS A 338 2.48 4.03 -17.05
CA CYS A 338 2.36 4.60 -15.71
C CYS A 338 0.91 4.90 -15.28
N PRO A 339 0.04 5.50 -16.13
CA PRO A 339 -1.36 5.73 -15.74
C PRO A 339 -2.10 4.46 -15.33
N LEU A 340 -1.79 3.31 -15.95
CA LEU A 340 -2.45 2.02 -15.66
C LEU A 340 -2.06 1.47 -14.29
N LEU A 341 -0.82 1.73 -13.85
CA LEU A 341 -0.34 1.36 -12.50
C LEU A 341 -0.99 2.21 -11.42
N LEU A 342 -1.40 3.43 -11.78
CA LEU A 342 -1.98 4.42 -10.87
C LEU A 342 -3.49 4.58 -11.05
N GLU A 343 -4.14 3.63 -11.74
CA GLU A 343 -5.59 3.55 -11.83
C GLU A 343 -6.21 3.24 -10.46
N GLU A 344 -7.49 3.59 -10.32
CA GLU A 344 -8.32 3.26 -9.18
C GLU A 344 -8.27 1.74 -8.89
N PRO A 345 -8.17 1.30 -7.61
CA PRO A 345 -8.01 -0.11 -7.26
C PRO A 345 -9.02 -1.10 -7.86
N SER A 346 -10.24 -0.65 -8.11
CA SER A 346 -11.31 -1.46 -8.73
C SER A 346 -11.01 -1.82 -10.19
N LYS A 347 -10.25 -0.99 -10.90
CA LYS A 347 -9.87 -1.16 -12.32
C LYS A 347 -8.41 -1.58 -12.49
N ASN A 348 -7.59 -1.36 -11.47
CA ASN A 348 -6.17 -1.60 -11.48
C ASN A 348 -5.83 -3.10 -11.49
N GLN A 349 -5.48 -3.61 -12.67
CA GLN A 349 -5.16 -5.03 -12.88
C GLN A 349 -3.96 -5.50 -12.05
N PHE A 350 -3.02 -4.62 -11.71
CA PHE A 350 -1.84 -4.96 -10.92
C PHE A 350 -2.21 -5.24 -9.46
N ILE A 351 -3.09 -4.42 -8.88
CA ILE A 351 -3.64 -4.65 -7.54
C ILE A 351 -4.41 -5.98 -7.51
N GLN A 352 -5.20 -6.26 -8.56
CA GLN A 352 -5.93 -7.54 -8.65
C GLN A 352 -4.99 -8.75 -8.72
N ILE A 353 -3.86 -8.64 -9.42
CA ILE A 353 -2.85 -9.69 -9.45
C ILE A 353 -2.27 -9.94 -8.05
N ILE A 354 -1.86 -8.88 -7.35
CA ILE A 354 -1.33 -9.00 -5.98
C ILE A 354 -2.34 -9.70 -5.06
N LYS A 355 -3.63 -9.34 -5.16
CA LYS A 355 -4.71 -9.96 -4.37
C LYS A 355 -4.87 -11.46 -4.61
N ASN A 356 -4.59 -11.93 -5.83
CA ASN A 356 -4.80 -13.32 -6.23
C ASN A 356 -3.57 -14.21 -6.01
N ILE A 357 -2.48 -13.68 -5.43
CA ILE A 357 -1.29 -14.46 -5.08
C ILE A 357 -1.60 -15.25 -3.80
N GLN A 358 -1.40 -16.57 -3.85
CA GLN A 358 -1.73 -17.47 -2.73
C GLN A 358 -0.89 -17.15 -1.48
N GLU A 359 0.38 -16.81 -1.66
CA GLU A 359 1.29 -16.44 -0.58
C GLU A 359 0.86 -15.15 0.11
N VAL A 360 0.29 -14.20 -0.63
CA VAL A 360 -0.27 -12.95 -0.09
C VAL A 360 -1.50 -13.28 0.77
N GLU A 361 -2.42 -14.10 0.27
CA GLU A 361 -3.61 -14.53 1.02
C GLU A 361 -3.24 -15.28 2.30
N LEU A 362 -2.33 -16.26 2.20
CA LEU A 362 -1.83 -17.03 3.34
C LEU A 362 -1.18 -16.14 4.38
N PHE A 363 -0.33 -15.20 3.95
CA PHE A 363 0.31 -14.25 4.86
C PHE A 363 -0.71 -13.43 5.64
N PHE A 364 -1.70 -12.84 4.98
CA PHE A 364 -2.70 -12.02 5.67
C PHE A 364 -3.63 -12.85 6.56
N THR A 365 -3.92 -14.09 6.18
CA THR A 365 -4.66 -15.04 7.03
C THR A 365 -3.88 -15.32 8.32
N LEU A 366 -2.58 -15.58 8.22
CA LEU A 366 -1.71 -15.82 9.38
C LEU A 366 -1.54 -14.56 10.23
N LEU A 367 -1.36 -13.39 9.61
CA LEU A 367 -1.26 -12.11 10.32
C LEU A 367 -2.52 -11.84 11.14
N TYR A 368 -3.69 -12.11 10.57
CA TYR A 368 -4.97 -11.95 11.24
C TYR A 368 -5.19 -12.99 12.36
N ALA A 369 -4.75 -14.23 12.17
CA ALA A 369 -4.86 -15.28 13.18
C ALA A 369 -3.82 -15.16 14.31
N ASN A 370 -2.78 -14.31 14.15
CA ASN A 370 -1.72 -14.15 15.13
C ASN A 370 -2.19 -13.35 16.36
N MET A 371 -2.78 -14.05 17.31
CA MET A 371 -3.27 -13.47 18.57
C MET A 371 -2.09 -13.11 19.48
N PRO A 372 -2.05 -11.91 20.09
CA PRO A 372 -1.06 -11.59 21.12
C PRO A 372 -1.15 -12.63 22.24
N HIS A 373 -0.02 -13.23 22.63
CA HIS A 373 0.02 -14.11 23.79
C HIS A 373 -0.35 -13.28 25.03
N ALA A 374 -1.47 -13.64 25.67
CA ALA A 374 -2.00 -13.01 26.87
C ALA A 374 -1.06 -13.15 28.08
#